data_AF-A0A660VF82-F1
#
_entry.id   AF-A0A660VF82-F1
#
_cell.length_a   1.000
_cell.length_b   1.000
_cell.length_c   1.000
_cell.angle_alpha   90.00
_cell.angle_beta   90.00
_cell.angle_gamma   90.00
#
_symmetry.space_group_name_H-M   'P 1'
#
loop_
_entity.id
_entity.type
_entity.pdbx_description
1 polymer ?
#
loop_
_entity_poly.entity_id
_entity_poly.type
_entity_poly.pdbx_seq_one_letter_code
_entity_poly.pdbx_strand_id
1 'polypeptide(L)'
;DHTLTHWGKAFGPREDSLAAVEELNATLTDAAGERGIGVIDIASVNELAAGDPSLVIAEGPYGTPKQYAGWVEIIGPHIREAVLPTDP
;
A
#
# COMPACT_ATOMS: atom_id res chain seq x y z
N ASP A 1 -2.04 -6.53 -4.10
CA ASP A 1 -1.18 -7.01 -5.18
C ASP A 1 -2.02 -7.38 -6.38
N HIS A 2 -2.08 -6.51 -7.38
CA HIS A 2 -2.94 -6.69 -8.55
C HIS A 2 -2.36 -7.68 -9.57
N THR A 3 -1.10 -8.08 -9.44
CA THR A 3 -0.47 -9.11 -10.30
C THR A 3 -1.11 -10.49 -10.12
N LEU A 4 -1.89 -10.66 -9.05
CA LEU A 4 -2.65 -11.88 -8.73
C LEU A 4 -4.08 -11.88 -9.29
N THR A 5 -4.50 -10.76 -9.89
CA THR A 5 -5.79 -10.69 -10.58
C THR A 5 -5.64 -11.07 -12.05
N HIS A 6 -6.76 -11.20 -12.77
CA HIS A 6 -6.71 -11.45 -14.22
C HIS A 6 -6.01 -10.33 -15.01
N TRP A 7 -5.85 -9.14 -14.41
CA TRP A 7 -5.07 -8.04 -14.95
C TRP A 7 -3.55 -8.23 -14.82
N GLY A 8 -3.09 -9.12 -13.93
CA GLY A 8 -1.67 -9.27 -13.66
C GLY A 8 -0.82 -9.60 -14.88
N LYS A 9 -1.39 -10.32 -15.86
CA LYS A 9 -0.72 -10.63 -17.13
C LYS A 9 -0.38 -9.38 -17.96
N ALA A 10 -1.10 -8.27 -17.80
CA ALA A 10 -0.83 -7.02 -18.50
C ALA A 10 0.38 -6.26 -17.92
N PHE A 11 0.80 -6.59 -16.70
CA PHE A 11 1.87 -5.90 -15.97
C PHE A 11 3.19 -6.67 -15.93
N GLY A 12 3.26 -7.84 -16.59
CA GLY A 12 4.46 -8.68 -16.61
C GLY A 12 4.56 -9.64 -15.42
N PRO A 13 5.72 -10.28 -15.21
CA PRO A 13 5.92 -11.21 -14.10
C PRO A 13 5.74 -10.53 -12.75
N ARG A 14 5.10 -11.26 -11.82
CA ARG A 14 4.94 -10.85 -10.42
C ARG A 14 6.28 -10.53 -9.76
N GLU A 15 7.27 -11.39 -9.98
CA GLU A 15 8.58 -11.32 -9.33
C GLU A 15 9.30 -10.01 -9.70
N ASP A 16 9.27 -9.65 -10.98
CA ASP A 16 9.84 -8.38 -11.47
C ASP A 16 9.12 -7.16 -10.88
N SER A 17 7.78 -7.23 -10.79
CA SER A 17 6.97 -6.16 -10.21
C SER A 17 7.19 -6.01 -8.71
N LEU A 18 7.35 -7.14 -7.99
CA LEU A 18 7.57 -7.14 -6.54
C LEU A 18 8.92 -6.52 -6.18
N ALA A 19 10.00 -6.95 -6.84
CA ALA A 19 11.33 -6.39 -6.62
C ALA A 19 11.37 -4.88 -6.91
N ALA A 20 10.73 -4.44 -7.99
CA ALA A 20 10.64 -3.01 -8.33
C ALA A 20 9.85 -2.21 -7.29
N VAL A 21 8.77 -2.77 -6.73
CA VAL A 21 7.99 -2.13 -5.66
C VAL A 21 8.81 -2.03 -4.37
N GLU A 22 9.53 -3.09 -4.00
CA GLU A 22 10.40 -3.09 -2.81
C GLU A 22 11.52 -2.04 -2.94
N GLU A 23 12.18 -1.97 -4.10
CA GLU A 23 13.21 -0.97 -4.39
C GLU A 23 12.65 0.47 -4.34
N LEU A 24 11.47 0.68 -4.93
CA LEU A 24 10.80 1.98 -4.90
C LEU A 24 10.44 2.41 -3.48
N ASN A 25 9.89 1.50 -2.67
CA ASN A 25 9.52 1.77 -1.29
C ASN A 25 10.74 2.10 -0.42
N ALA A 26 11.86 1.41 -0.63
CA ALA A 26 13.12 1.72 0.04
C ALA A 26 13.62 3.12 -0.34
N THR A 27 13.65 3.42 -1.65
CA THR A 27 14.08 4.74 -2.15
C THR A 27 13.20 5.88 -1.63
N LEU A 28 11.88 5.67 -1.58
CA LEU A 28 10.94 6.65 -1.05
C LEU A 28 11.17 6.89 0.45
N THR A 29 11.39 5.83 1.22
CA THR A 29 11.67 5.90 2.65
C THR A 29 12.93 6.68 2.94
N ASP A 30 14.01 6.40 2.21
CA ASP A 30 15.30 7.10 2.36
C ASP A 30 15.13 8.60 2.04
N ALA A 31 14.54 8.92 0.89
CA ALA A 31 14.32 10.30 0.47
C ALA A 31 13.38 11.07 1.43
N ALA A 32 12.36 10.42 1.98
CA ALA A 32 11.47 11.03 2.97
C ALA A 32 12.19 11.28 4.30
N GLY A 33 13.01 10.31 4.74
CA GLY A 33 13.81 10.40 5.96
C GLY A 33 14.79 11.59 5.95
N GLU A 34 15.48 11.82 4.82
CA GLU A 34 16.34 13.00 4.63
C GLU A 34 15.62 14.34 4.84
N ARG A 35 14.30 14.35 4.70
CA ARG A 35 13.44 15.54 4.76
C ARG A 35 12.59 15.60 6.04
N GLY A 36 12.77 14.64 6.96
CA GLY A 36 11.96 14.53 8.17
C GLY A 36 10.48 14.21 7.89
N ILE A 37 10.19 13.57 6.75
CA ILE A 37 8.83 13.17 6.35
C ILE A 37 8.62 11.71 6.75
N GLY A 38 7.54 11.44 7.47
CA GLY A 38 7.13 10.06 7.81
C GLY A 38 6.56 9.32 6.60
N VAL A 39 6.94 8.06 6.44
CA VAL A 39 6.36 7.12 5.46
C VAL A 39 5.56 6.06 6.22
N ILE A 40 4.33 5.82 5.78
CA ILE A 40 3.43 4.82 6.37
C ILE A 40 3.36 3.64 5.41
N ASP A 41 3.77 2.47 5.88
CA ASP A 41 3.71 1.24 5.11
C ASP A 41 2.29 0.63 5.14
N ILE A 42 1.74 0.42 3.95
CA ILE A 42 0.41 -0.21 3.73
C ILE A 42 0.53 -1.56 3.00
N ALA A 43 1.74 -2.07 2.78
CA ALA A 43 2.01 -3.28 2.00
C ALA A 43 1.23 -4.49 2.53
N SER A 44 1.10 -4.61 3.85
CA SER A 44 0.35 -5.69 4.51
C SER A 44 -1.10 -5.80 4.02
N VAL A 45 -1.80 -4.69 3.76
CA VAL A 45 -3.17 -4.71 3.22
C VAL A 45 -3.16 -5.12 1.75
N ASN A 46 -2.15 -4.69 1.01
CA ASN A 46 -2.02 -5.05 -0.40
C ASN A 46 -1.72 -6.56 -0.57
N GLU A 47 -0.97 -7.18 0.34
CA GLU A 47 -0.69 -8.61 0.34
C GLU A 47 -1.96 -9.46 0.53
N LEU A 48 -2.93 -8.98 1.31
CA LEU A 48 -4.20 -9.69 1.52
C LEU A 48 -4.98 -9.92 0.22
N ALA A 49 -4.81 -9.06 -0.78
CA ALA A 49 -5.46 -9.23 -2.09
C ALA A 49 -5.05 -10.54 -2.80
N ALA A 50 -3.94 -11.15 -2.40
CA ALA A 50 -3.52 -12.47 -2.87
C ALA A 50 -4.48 -13.58 -2.45
N GLY A 51 -4.99 -13.51 -1.23
CA GLY A 51 -5.89 -14.49 -0.64
C GLY A 51 -7.37 -14.07 -0.68
N ASP A 52 -7.64 -12.78 -0.90
CA ASP A 52 -9.00 -12.23 -0.91
C ASP A 52 -9.24 -11.34 -2.16
N PRO A 53 -9.79 -11.93 -3.24
CA PRO A 53 -10.12 -11.20 -4.45
C PRO A 53 -11.16 -10.08 -4.25
N SER A 54 -11.93 -10.08 -3.15
CA SER A 54 -12.91 -9.00 -2.88
C SER A 54 -12.26 -7.65 -2.55
N LEU A 55 -10.94 -7.62 -2.38
CA LEU A 55 -10.17 -6.41 -2.15
C LEU A 55 -9.87 -5.65 -3.43
N VAL A 56 -9.93 -6.26 -4.62
CA VAL A 56 -9.63 -5.59 -5.90
C VAL A 56 -10.89 -5.53 -6.74
N ILE A 57 -11.10 -4.42 -7.46
CA ILE A 57 -12.23 -4.34 -8.40
C ILE A 57 -12.03 -5.38 -9.52
N ALA A 58 -13.14 -5.89 -10.06
CA ALA A 58 -13.05 -6.85 -11.17
C ALA A 58 -12.35 -6.23 -12.40
N GLU A 59 -12.59 -4.95 -12.69
CA GLU A 59 -12.09 -4.27 -13.89
C GLU A 59 -10.95 -3.29 -13.62
N GLY A 60 -9.85 -3.79 -13.05
CA GLY A 60 -8.58 -3.08 -13.08
C GLY A 60 -7.68 -3.42 -11.90
N PRO A 61 -6.55 -2.71 -11.77
CA PRO A 61 -5.61 -2.93 -10.67
C PRO A 61 -6.02 -2.22 -9.37
N TYR A 62 -7.20 -1.60 -9.32
CA TYR A 62 -7.61 -0.70 -8.23
C TYR A 62 -8.28 -1.44 -7.06
N GLY A 63 -8.12 -0.92 -5.85
CA GLY A 63 -8.79 -1.46 -4.68
C GLY A 63 -10.29 -1.20 -4.66
N THR A 64 -11.03 -2.10 -4.01
CA THR A 64 -12.42 -1.87 -3.62
C THR A 64 -12.47 -0.96 -2.39
N PRO A 65 -13.66 -0.44 -2.01
CA PRO A 65 -13.83 0.26 -0.73
C PRO A 65 -13.34 -0.56 0.48
N LYS A 66 -13.40 -1.90 0.41
CA LYS A 66 -12.89 -2.79 1.46
C LYS A 66 -11.37 -2.69 1.62
N GLN A 67 -10.62 -2.62 0.52
CA GLN A 67 -9.16 -2.46 0.57
C GLN A 67 -8.78 -1.08 1.09
N TYR A 68 -9.47 -0.02 0.63
CA TYR A 68 -9.23 1.33 1.12
C TYR A 68 -9.60 1.50 2.60
N ALA A 69 -10.64 0.82 3.09
CA ALA A 69 -10.94 0.80 4.52
C ALA A 69 -9.77 0.21 5.33
N GLY A 70 -9.14 -0.86 4.85
CA GLY A 70 -7.93 -1.41 5.48
C GLY A 70 -6.77 -0.42 5.54
N TRP A 71 -6.59 0.42 4.51
CA TRP A 71 -5.57 1.48 4.55
C TRP A 71 -5.88 2.53 5.62
N VAL A 72 -7.14 2.90 5.81
CA VAL A 72 -7.55 3.88 6.83
C VAL A 72 -7.25 3.38 8.25
N GLU A 73 -7.39 2.09 8.51
CA GLU A 73 -7.06 1.51 9.82
C GLU A 73 -5.55 1.63 10.14
N ILE A 74 -4.69 1.58 9.12
CA ILE A 74 -3.23 1.77 9.28
C ILE A 74 -2.88 3.26 9.36
N ILE A 75 -3.38 4.07 8.42
CA ILE A 75 -3.01 5.47 8.26
C ILE A 75 -3.59 6.33 9.40
N GLY A 76 -4.82 6.04 9.83
CA GLY A 76 -5.58 6.85 10.77
C GLY A 76 -4.85 7.14 12.09
N PRO A 77 -4.27 6.14 12.78
CA PRO A 77 -3.46 6.35 13.97
C PRO A 77 -2.30 7.33 13.77
N HIS A 78 -1.53 7.17 12.68
CA HIS A 78 -0.37 8.03 12.39
C HIS A 78 -0.78 9.47 12.08
N ILE A 79 -1.88 9.68 11.34
CA ILE A 79 -2.39 11.03 11.09
C ILE A 79 -2.85 11.66 12.40
N ARG A 80 -3.55 10.93 13.26
CA ARG A 80 -3.96 11.43 14.57
C ARG A 80 -2.77 11.85 15.41
N GLU A 81 -1.73 11.03 15.49
CA GLU A 81 -0.48 11.37 16.19
C GLU A 81 0.19 12.63 15.61
N ALA A 82 0.20 12.78 14.28
CA ALA A 82 0.85 13.90 13.63
C ALA A 82 0.09 15.23 13.76
N VAL A 83 -1.25 15.20 13.89
CA VAL A 83 -2.09 16.42 13.84
C VAL A 83 -2.81 16.76 15.15
N LEU A 84 -2.95 15.80 16.06
CA LEU A 84 -3.58 16.05 17.36
C LEU A 84 -2.52 16.54 18.37
N PRO A 85 -2.87 17.51 19.23
CA PRO A 85 -1.98 17.96 20.28
C PRO A 85 -1.57 16.80 21.19
N THR A 86 -0.28 16.70 21.48
CA THR A 86 0.29 15.69 22.39
C THR A 86 0.21 16.06 23.88
N ASP A 87 -0.51 17.12 24.25
CA ASP A 87 -0.67 17.52 25.67
C ASP A 87 -2.15 17.54 26.11
N PRO A 88 -2.41 17.27 27.41
CA PRO A 88 -3.71 16.85 27.96
C PRO A 88 -4.80 17.94 28.05
#